data_AF-A0A9D2IAD1-F1
#
_entry.id   AF-A0A9D2IAD1-F1
#
_cell.length_a   1.000
_cell.length_b   1.000
_cell.length_c   1.000
_cell.angle_alpha   90.00
_cell.angle_beta   90.00
_cell.angle_gamma   90.00
#
_symmetry.space_group_name_H-M   'P 1'
#
loop_
_entity.id
_entity.type
_entity.pdbx_description
1 polymer ?
#
loop_
_entity_poly.entity_id
_entity_poly.type
_entity_poly.pdbx_seq_one_letter_code
_entity_poly.pdbx_strand_id
1 'polypeptide(L)'
;KNARNPYLEFSALVAMGGNFGLEMDLSLLSETEKAQVKGYVEIYKKLRHIICQGDFYRLESPFDGSYTTWEYVSRDRSEAVLLAFQTRNGKNGEQHMVWLEGLDEKKRYQWNSRSYTGQELMKAGLFLEQANAQYGARLIYLEAPEKASQRHSFSGIRQESSR
;
A
#
# COMPACT_ATOMS: atom_id res chain seq x y z
N LYS A 1 -25.21 -3.59 10.90
CA LYS A 1 -23.74 -3.78 10.74
C LYS A 1 -23.33 -2.97 9.52
N ASN A 2 -22.77 -1.78 9.70
CA ASN A 2 -22.42 -0.90 8.57
C ASN A 2 -21.12 -1.41 7.95
N ALA A 3 -21.25 -2.28 6.95
CA ALA A 3 -20.10 -2.72 6.16
C ALA A 3 -19.57 -1.56 5.31
N ARG A 4 -18.25 -1.47 5.15
CA ARG A 4 -17.62 -0.52 4.23
C ARG A 4 -18.16 -0.71 2.82
N ASN A 5 -18.39 0.39 2.09
CA ASN A 5 -18.79 0.34 0.69
C ASN A 5 -17.54 0.01 -0.19
N PRO A 6 -17.44 -1.18 -0.81
CA PRO A 6 -16.27 -1.59 -1.58
C PRO A 6 -16.12 -0.80 -2.89
N TYR A 7 -17.21 -0.30 -3.47
CA TYR A 7 -17.15 0.52 -4.69
C TYR A 7 -16.56 1.90 -4.41
N LEU A 8 -16.87 2.46 -3.23
CA LEU A 8 -16.31 3.73 -2.79
C LEU A 8 -14.79 3.60 -2.55
N GLU A 9 -14.36 2.50 -1.94
CA GLU A 9 -12.93 2.20 -1.73
C GLU A 9 -12.19 2.06 -3.07
N PHE A 10 -12.73 1.24 -3.98
CA PHE A 10 -12.14 1.02 -5.30
C PHE A 10 -11.99 2.35 -6.07
N SER A 11 -13.07 3.13 -6.16
CA SER A 11 -13.07 4.41 -6.87
C SER A 11 -12.11 5.42 -6.25
N ALA A 12 -12.06 5.50 -4.91
CA ALA A 12 -11.14 6.38 -4.22
C ALA A 12 -9.68 6.03 -4.50
N LEU A 13 -9.30 4.75 -4.43
CA LEU A 13 -7.92 4.31 -4.68
C LEU A 13 -7.51 4.50 -6.14
N VAL A 14 -8.42 4.29 -7.11
CA VAL A 14 -8.14 4.63 -8.52
C VAL A 14 -7.89 6.14 -8.67
N ALA A 15 -8.75 6.97 -8.09
CA ALA A 15 -8.60 8.42 -8.13
C ALA A 15 -7.32 8.91 -7.41
N MET A 16 -6.84 8.19 -6.39
CA MET A 16 -5.57 8.48 -5.72
C MET A 16 -4.36 8.25 -6.63
N GLY A 17 -4.48 7.46 -7.69
CA GLY A 17 -3.42 7.23 -8.67
C GLY A 17 -3.07 8.46 -9.53
N GLY A 18 -3.47 9.67 -9.12
CA GLY A 18 -3.21 10.92 -9.81
C GLY A 18 -3.43 12.11 -8.87
N ASN A 19 -4.01 13.20 -9.39
CA ASN A 19 -4.44 14.34 -8.57
C ASN A 19 -5.83 14.02 -7.99
N PHE A 20 -5.86 13.59 -6.73
CA PHE A 20 -7.09 13.08 -6.10
C PHE A 20 -8.18 14.15 -6.00
N GLY A 21 -9.38 13.78 -6.42
CA GLY A 21 -10.60 14.56 -6.30
C GLY A 21 -11.79 13.62 -6.14
N LEU A 22 -12.85 14.14 -5.52
CA LEU A 22 -14.12 13.44 -5.36
C LEU A 22 -15.22 14.36 -5.88
N GLU A 23 -15.90 13.93 -6.93
CA GLU A 23 -17.04 14.64 -7.50
C GLU A 23 -18.31 13.87 -7.16
N MET A 24 -18.88 14.19 -6.00
CA MET A 24 -20.10 13.54 -5.50
C MET A 24 -20.88 14.44 -4.55
N ASP A 25 -22.20 14.23 -4.48
CA ASP A 25 -23.07 14.94 -3.54
C ASP A 25 -22.91 14.33 -2.13
N LEU A 26 -22.21 15.04 -1.26
CA LEU A 26 -21.95 14.63 0.12
C LEU A 26 -23.23 14.56 0.99
N SER A 27 -24.32 15.21 0.57
CA SER A 27 -25.60 15.15 1.30
C SER A 27 -26.28 13.79 1.19
N LEU A 28 -25.97 13.03 0.13
CA LEU A 28 -26.53 11.70 -0.14
C LEU A 28 -25.76 10.57 0.57
N LEU A 29 -24.59 10.86 1.14
CA LEU A 29 -23.77 9.86 1.81
C LEU A 29 -24.27 9.55 3.21
N SER A 30 -24.25 8.27 3.56
CA SER A 30 -24.40 7.86 4.96
C SER A 30 -23.24 8.37 5.81
N GLU A 31 -23.43 8.50 7.13
CA GLU A 31 -22.35 8.90 8.05
C GLU A 31 -21.14 7.95 7.99
N THR A 32 -21.37 6.67 7.68
CA THR A 32 -20.29 5.69 7.47
C THR A 32 -19.50 6.00 6.21
N GLU A 33 -20.17 6.31 5.10
CA GLU A 33 -19.49 6.66 3.84
C GLU A 33 -18.77 8.01 3.93
N LYS A 34 -19.35 9.00 4.62
CA LYS A 34 -18.65 10.27 4.92
C LYS A 34 -17.37 10.02 5.71
N ALA A 35 -17.41 9.13 6.70
CA ALA A 35 -16.21 8.74 7.45
C ALA A 35 -15.18 8.03 6.56
N GLN A 36 -15.61 7.18 5.62
CA GLN A 36 -14.72 6.57 4.62
C GLN A 36 -14.06 7.63 3.74
N VAL A 37 -14.85 8.54 3.16
CA VAL A 37 -14.37 9.66 2.33
C VAL A 37 -13.33 10.49 3.08
N LYS A 38 -13.62 10.88 4.32
CA LYS A 38 -12.67 11.61 5.16
C LYS A 38 -11.37 10.84 5.35
N GLY A 39 -11.46 9.53 5.60
CA GLY A 39 -10.30 8.64 5.70
C GLY A 39 -9.45 8.65 4.43
N TYR A 40 -10.07 8.54 3.26
CA TYR A 40 -9.38 8.57 1.96
C TYR A 40 -8.69 9.92 1.70
N VAL A 41 -9.33 11.04 2.04
CA VAL A 41 -8.71 12.37 1.96
C VAL A 41 -7.45 12.45 2.84
N GLU A 42 -7.51 11.97 4.08
CA GLU A 42 -6.36 11.99 4.98
C GLU A 42 -5.23 11.06 4.54
N ILE A 43 -5.55 9.88 3.98
CA ILE A 43 -4.57 8.99 3.37
C ILE A 43 -3.88 9.70 2.20
N TYR A 44 -4.64 10.29 1.28
CA TYR A 44 -4.06 10.95 0.11
C TYR A 44 -3.15 12.11 0.50
N LYS A 45 -3.54 12.94 1.48
CA LYS A 45 -2.68 14.03 1.99
C LYS A 45 -1.31 13.53 2.46
N LYS A 46 -1.26 12.36 3.10
CA LYS A 46 0.00 11.75 3.57
C LYS A 46 0.86 11.19 2.45
N LEU A 47 0.25 10.76 1.35
CA LEU A 47 0.94 10.09 0.23
C LEU A 47 1.19 11.01 -0.97
N ARG A 48 0.58 12.21 -0.98
CA ARG A 48 0.60 13.14 -2.11
C ARG A 48 2.01 13.48 -2.57
N HIS A 49 2.98 13.59 -1.65
CA HIS A 49 4.37 13.89 -2.03
C HIS A 49 4.97 12.78 -2.89
N ILE A 50 4.68 11.52 -2.59
CA ILE A 50 5.12 10.36 -3.37
C ILE A 50 4.35 10.29 -4.69
N ILE A 51 3.02 10.37 -4.63
CA ILE A 51 2.14 10.22 -5.81
C ILE A 51 2.40 11.33 -6.86
N CYS A 52 2.58 12.58 -6.43
CA CYS A 52 2.74 13.70 -7.37
C CYS A 52 4.18 13.94 -7.84
N GLN A 53 5.20 13.48 -7.11
CA GLN A 53 6.60 13.86 -7.37
C GLN A 53 7.56 12.67 -7.50
N GLY A 54 7.12 11.47 -7.13
CA GLY A 54 7.86 10.24 -7.23
C GLY A 54 7.90 9.67 -8.65
N ASP A 55 8.68 8.63 -8.81
CA ASP A 55 8.79 7.87 -10.06
C ASP A 55 7.62 6.89 -10.16
N PHE A 56 6.97 6.83 -11.32
CA PHE A 56 5.78 6.02 -11.57
C PHE A 56 6.10 4.78 -12.41
N TYR A 57 5.69 3.61 -11.93
CA TYR A 57 5.91 2.32 -12.60
C TYR A 57 4.57 1.60 -12.80
N ARG A 58 4.32 1.13 -14.02
CA ARG A 58 3.18 0.26 -14.33
C ARG A 58 3.65 -1.19 -14.22
N LEU A 59 3.09 -1.93 -13.26
CA LEU A 59 3.52 -3.30 -12.98
C LEU A 59 2.61 -4.34 -13.64
N GLU A 60 1.29 -4.10 -13.64
CA GLU A 60 0.31 -4.96 -14.28
C GLU A 60 -0.67 -4.13 -15.11
N SER A 61 -0.89 -4.55 -16.34
CA SER A 61 -1.76 -3.89 -17.31
C SER A 61 -3.22 -4.33 -17.14
N PRO A 62 -4.19 -3.40 -17.24
CA PRO A 62 -5.62 -3.74 -17.17
C PRO A 62 -6.12 -4.57 -18.34
N PHE A 63 -5.31 -4.77 -19.38
CA PHE A 63 -5.68 -5.52 -20.59
C PHE A 63 -5.17 -6.96 -20.60
N ASP A 64 -4.24 -7.30 -19.73
CA ASP A 64 -3.46 -8.55 -19.84
C ASP A 64 -3.81 -9.59 -18.76
N GLY A 65 -4.69 -9.26 -17.80
CA GLY A 65 -5.02 -10.17 -16.70
C GLY A 65 -6.19 -9.72 -15.82
N SER A 66 -6.30 -10.37 -14.66
CA SER A 66 -7.33 -10.10 -13.64
C SER A 66 -6.98 -8.91 -12.75
N TYR A 67 -5.73 -8.46 -12.78
CA TYR A 67 -5.18 -7.43 -11.92
C TYR A 67 -4.65 -6.24 -12.71
N THR A 68 -4.64 -5.10 -12.05
CA THR A 68 -4.00 -3.86 -12.53
C THR A 68 -3.27 -3.28 -11.35
N THR A 69 -1.98 -3.06 -11.50
CA THR A 69 -1.14 -2.61 -10.40
C THR A 69 -0.13 -1.59 -10.90
N TRP A 70 0.02 -0.53 -10.13
CA TRP A 70 1.06 0.46 -10.36
C TRP A 70 1.70 0.88 -9.04
N GLU A 71 2.89 1.44 -9.16
CA GLU A 71 3.75 1.83 -8.06
C GLU A 71 4.21 3.27 -8.23
N TYR A 72 4.33 3.98 -7.10
CA TYR A 72 5.04 5.23 -6.99
C TYR A 72 6.20 5.06 -6.02
N VAL A 73 7.40 5.47 -6.39
CA VAL A 73 8.59 5.43 -5.53
C VAL A 73 9.08 6.85 -5.26
N SER A 74 9.36 7.20 -4.01
CA SER A 74 9.93 8.50 -3.66
C SER A 74 11.30 8.68 -4.34
N ARG A 75 11.71 9.92 -4.63
CA ARG A 75 12.95 10.20 -5.38
C ARG A 75 14.21 9.68 -4.69
N ASP A 76 14.21 9.70 -3.36
CA ASP A 76 15.28 9.15 -2.52
C ASP A 76 15.11 7.64 -2.27
N ARG A 77 14.06 7.02 -2.82
CA ARG A 77 13.69 5.62 -2.68
C ARG A 77 13.49 5.18 -1.23
N SER A 78 13.15 6.10 -0.32
CA SER A 78 12.83 5.77 1.07
C SER A 78 11.40 5.28 1.24
N GLU A 79 10.47 5.66 0.36
CA GLU A 79 9.06 5.30 0.44
C GLU A 79 8.57 4.77 -0.91
N ALA A 80 7.61 3.85 -0.88
CA ALA A 80 6.89 3.42 -2.08
C ALA A 80 5.40 3.20 -1.77
N VAL A 81 4.55 3.46 -2.76
CA VAL A 81 3.09 3.27 -2.70
C VAL A 81 2.66 2.38 -3.86
N LEU A 82 2.14 1.21 -3.54
CA LEU A 82 1.49 0.30 -4.48
C LEU A 82 -0.02 0.51 -4.46
N LEU A 83 -0.62 0.60 -5.63
CA LEU A 83 -2.07 0.56 -5.81
C LEU A 83 -2.39 -0.64 -6.71
N ALA A 84 -3.07 -1.63 -6.14
CA ALA A 84 -3.41 -2.89 -6.79
C ALA A 84 -4.93 -3.06 -6.86
N PHE A 85 -5.43 -3.42 -8.02
CA PHE A 85 -6.85 -3.53 -8.34
C PHE A 85 -7.13 -4.90 -8.94
N GLN A 86 -8.19 -5.55 -8.47
CA GLN A 86 -8.75 -6.73 -9.08
C GLN A 86 -9.95 -6.32 -9.93
N THR A 87 -9.80 -6.42 -11.26
CA THR A 87 -10.81 -6.02 -12.25
C THR A 87 -11.67 -7.20 -12.72
N ARG A 88 -11.19 -8.43 -12.50
CA ARG A 88 -11.90 -9.67 -12.79
C ARG A 88 -11.72 -10.67 -11.65
N ASN A 89 -12.72 -11.52 -11.44
CA ASN A 89 -12.55 -12.67 -10.55
C ASN A 89 -11.37 -13.50 -11.05
N GLY A 90 -10.37 -13.68 -10.19
CA GLY A 90 -9.23 -14.54 -10.49
C GLY A 90 -9.68 -15.98 -10.65
N LYS A 91 -8.82 -16.79 -11.27
CA LYS A 91 -9.05 -18.24 -11.29
C LYS A 91 -8.96 -18.77 -9.85
N ASN A 92 -9.76 -19.79 -9.50
CA ASN A 92 -9.65 -20.42 -8.18
C ASN A 92 -8.20 -20.87 -7.92
N GLY A 93 -7.61 -20.39 -6.82
CA GLY A 93 -6.22 -20.68 -6.45
C GLY A 93 -5.15 -19.79 -7.08
N GLU A 94 -5.52 -18.78 -7.87
CA GLU A 94 -4.57 -17.82 -8.43
C GLU A 94 -3.87 -17.02 -7.33
N GLN A 95 -2.55 -17.06 -7.29
CA GLN A 95 -1.77 -16.25 -6.35
C GLN A 95 -1.46 -14.91 -7.02
N HIS A 96 -1.83 -13.80 -6.38
CA HIS A 96 -1.45 -12.47 -6.87
C HIS A 96 -0.05 -12.14 -6.37
N MET A 97 0.95 -12.32 -7.24
CA MET A 97 2.32 -11.94 -6.97
C MET A 97 2.64 -10.67 -7.76
N VAL A 98 3.18 -9.65 -7.11
CA VAL A 98 3.56 -8.40 -7.76
C VAL A 98 5.06 -8.18 -7.62
N TRP A 99 5.75 -7.99 -8.74
CA TRP A 99 7.17 -7.63 -8.76
C TRP A 99 7.28 -6.10 -8.81
N LEU A 100 7.87 -5.53 -7.76
CA LEU A 100 8.02 -4.08 -7.64
C LEU A 100 9.16 -3.58 -8.53
N GLU A 101 9.21 -2.27 -8.78
CA GLU A 101 10.26 -1.63 -9.57
C GLU A 101 10.75 -0.32 -8.93
N GLY A 102 11.97 0.11 -9.29
CA GLY A 102 12.49 1.42 -8.89
C GLY A 102 13.03 1.53 -7.46
N LEU A 103 12.88 0.51 -6.63
CA LEU A 103 13.38 0.47 -5.24
C LEU A 103 14.91 0.48 -5.17
N ASP A 104 15.46 0.87 -4.01
CA ASP A 104 16.87 0.66 -3.71
C ASP A 104 17.09 -0.78 -3.22
N GLU A 105 17.85 -1.56 -3.99
CA GLU A 105 18.14 -2.96 -3.69
C GLU A 105 18.66 -3.21 -2.27
N LYS A 106 19.40 -2.25 -1.70
CA LYS A 106 20.07 -2.38 -0.39
C LYS A 106 19.23 -1.86 0.77
N LYS A 107 18.18 -1.07 0.51
CA LYS A 107 17.27 -0.58 1.55
C LYS A 107 16.34 -1.70 2.02
N ARG A 108 15.89 -1.57 3.27
CA ARG A 108 14.96 -2.50 3.91
C ARG A 108 13.62 -1.82 4.12
N TYR A 109 12.62 -2.21 3.35
CA TYR A 109 11.26 -1.70 3.40
C TYR A 109 10.42 -2.53 4.38
N GLN A 110 9.58 -1.85 5.15
CA GLN A 110 8.68 -2.47 6.11
C GLN A 110 7.28 -2.62 5.52
N TRP A 111 6.70 -3.82 5.69
CA TRP A 111 5.32 -4.12 5.33
C TRP A 111 4.77 -5.25 6.19
N ASN A 112 3.56 -5.12 6.73
CA ASN A 112 2.91 -6.15 7.54
C ASN A 112 3.82 -6.76 8.64
N SER A 113 4.53 -5.88 9.36
CA SER A 113 5.49 -6.27 10.42
C SER A 113 6.66 -7.14 9.95
N ARG A 114 6.94 -7.15 8.65
CA ARG A 114 8.08 -7.84 8.02
C ARG A 114 8.96 -6.82 7.30
N SER A 115 10.25 -7.16 7.22
CA SER A 115 11.26 -6.37 6.54
C SER A 115 11.76 -7.09 5.29
N TYR A 116 11.65 -6.42 4.15
CA TYR A 116 12.09 -6.91 2.85
C TYR A 116 13.17 -5.98 2.31
N THR A 117 14.21 -6.54 1.71
CA THR A 117 15.14 -5.74 0.90
C THR A 117 14.44 -5.30 -0.39
N GLY A 118 14.86 -4.15 -0.95
CA GLY A 118 14.37 -3.75 -2.28
C GLY A 118 14.66 -4.82 -3.33
N GLN A 119 15.78 -5.53 -3.21
CA GLN A 119 16.11 -6.64 -4.10
C GLN A 119 15.10 -7.79 -4.02
N GLU A 120 14.68 -8.20 -2.82
CA GLU A 120 13.67 -9.24 -2.64
C GLU A 120 12.33 -8.82 -3.27
N LEU A 121 11.89 -7.58 -3.02
CA LEU A 121 10.64 -7.06 -3.58
C LEU A 121 10.63 -7.02 -5.11
N MET A 122 11.76 -6.65 -5.72
CA MET A 122 11.87 -6.57 -7.19
C MET A 122 12.11 -7.93 -7.87
N LYS A 123 12.79 -8.89 -7.21
CA LYS A 123 13.16 -10.18 -7.84
C LYS A 123 12.27 -11.35 -7.43
N ALA A 124 11.86 -11.42 -6.16
CA ALA A 124 10.99 -12.47 -5.65
C ALA A 124 9.51 -12.08 -5.68
N GLY A 125 9.22 -10.78 -5.67
CA GLY A 125 7.86 -10.25 -5.67
C GLY A 125 7.21 -10.24 -4.29
N LEU A 126 6.04 -9.62 -4.24
CA LEU A 126 5.21 -9.46 -3.06
C LEU A 126 3.89 -10.20 -3.27
N PHE A 127 3.60 -11.16 -2.39
CA PHE A 127 2.32 -11.87 -2.43
C PHE A 127 1.21 -11.02 -1.82
N LEU A 128 0.18 -10.74 -2.61
CA LEU A 128 -1.01 -10.02 -2.19
C LEU A 128 -2.18 -11.00 -2.03
N GLU A 129 -2.83 -10.94 -0.88
CA GLU A 129 -4.03 -11.76 -0.65
C GLU A 129 -5.17 -11.28 -1.55
N GLN A 130 -5.85 -12.24 -2.20
CA GLN A 130 -7.02 -11.94 -3.01
C GLN A 130 -8.09 -11.22 -2.18
N ALA A 131 -8.74 -10.23 -2.79
CA ALA A 131 -9.93 -9.67 -2.19
C ALA A 131 -11.09 -10.67 -2.34
N ASN A 132 -11.82 -10.94 -1.26
CA ASN A 132 -13.04 -11.78 -1.31
C ASN A 132 -14.23 -11.08 -2.01
N ALA A 133 -13.97 -10.02 -2.78
CA ALA A 133 -14.98 -9.20 -3.44
C ALA A 133 -14.74 -9.20 -4.95
N GLN A 134 -15.81 -9.10 -5.73
CA GLN A 134 -15.76 -9.05 -7.19
C GLN A 134 -14.88 -7.91 -7.72
N TYR A 135 -14.75 -6.83 -6.94
CA TYR A 135 -13.82 -5.72 -7.16
C TYR A 135 -12.99 -5.50 -5.90
N GLY A 136 -11.70 -5.84 -5.98
CA GLY A 136 -10.73 -5.63 -4.92
C GLY A 136 -9.88 -4.41 -5.19
N ALA A 137 -9.62 -3.59 -4.17
CA ALA A 137 -8.60 -2.56 -4.22
C ALA A 137 -7.71 -2.65 -2.99
N ARG A 138 -6.41 -2.40 -3.18
CA ARG A 138 -5.39 -2.41 -2.13
C ARG A 138 -4.46 -1.24 -2.33
N LEU A 139 -4.18 -0.56 -1.23
CA LEU A 139 -3.10 0.41 -1.12
C LEU A 139 -2.06 -0.18 -0.18
N ILE A 140 -0.83 -0.31 -0.66
CA ILE A 140 0.30 -0.78 0.12
C ILE A 140 1.28 0.38 0.23
N TYR A 141 1.65 0.72 1.45
CA TYR A 141 2.70 1.68 1.72
C TYR A 141 3.92 0.94 2.26
N LEU A 142 5.06 1.23 1.68
CA LEU A 142 6.36 0.68 2.02
C LEU A 142 7.27 1.81 2.47
N GLU A 143 7.93 1.62 3.60
CA GLU A 143 8.87 2.60 4.13
C GLU A 143 10.18 1.91 4.48
N ALA A 144 11.28 2.48 4.00
CA ALA A 144 12.62 2.14 4.45
C ALA A 144 13.00 3.12 5.56
N PRO A 145 12.82 2.75 6.84
CA PRO A 145 13.17 3.63 7.95
C PRO A 145 14.65 4.01 7.85
N GLU A 146 14.97 5.28 8.10
CA GLU A 146 16.36 5.67 8.30
C GLU A 146 16.98 4.74 9.35
N LYS A 147 18.22 4.30 9.12
CA LYS A 147 18.93 3.39 10.03
C LYS A 147 18.69 3.89 11.45
N ALA A 148 18.00 3.07 12.26
CA ALA A 148 17.90 3.33 13.69
C ALA A 148 19.31 3.64 14.15
N SER A 149 19.56 4.89 14.57
CA SER A 149 20.81 5.25 15.22
C SER A 149 21.08 4.15 16.21
N GLN A 150 22.25 3.51 16.10
CA GLN A 150 22.67 2.43 16.97
C GLN A 150 22.44 2.89 18.40
N ARG A 151 21.31 2.51 19.02
CA ARG A 151 21.16 2.61 20.46
C ARG A 151 22.08 1.53 20.99
N HIS A 152 23.34 1.91 21.18
CA HIS A 152 24.18 1.32 22.20
C HIS A 152 23.43 1.49 23.53
N SER A 153 22.58 0.54 23.87
CA SER A 153 22.21 0.31 25.26
C SER A 153 22.90 -0.98 25.69
N PHE A 154 24.12 -0.76 26.19
CA PHE A 154 24.73 -1.45 27.31
C PHE A 154 23.99 -2.69 27.84
N SER A 155 24.68 -3.82 27.77
CA SER A 155 24.51 -4.93 28.69
C SER A 155 24.60 -4.46 30.13
N GLY A 156 23.67 -4.87 30.98
CA GLY A 156 23.84 -4.87 32.43
C GLY A 156 22.62 -4.34 33.17
N ILE A 157 21.79 -5.25 33.67
CA ILE A 157 21.60 -5.49 35.10
C ILE A 157 20.66 -6.70 35.23
N ARG A 158 21.21 -7.80 35.78
CA ARG A 158 20.46 -8.87 36.43
C ARG A 158 19.63 -8.26 37.56
N GLN A 159 18.38 -8.67 37.71
CA GLN A 159 17.83 -8.83 39.05
C GLN A 159 17.18 -10.21 39.20
N GLU A 160 17.61 -10.85 40.28
CA GLU A 160 17.20 -12.14 40.81
C GLU A 160 15.81 -12.09 41.43
N SER A 161 15.23 -13.29 41.47
CA SER A 161 14.11 -13.76 42.28
C SER A 161 14.13 -13.31 43.74
N SER A 162 12.99 -12.86 44.25
CA SER A 162 12.41 -13.13 45.60
C SER A 162 11.06 -12.39 45.69
N ARG A 163 9.93 -12.91 46.16
CA ARG A 163 9.54 -14.03 47.03
C ARG A 163 8.20 -14.59 46.57
#